data_AF-A0A2V5KLX6-F1
#
_entry.id   AF-A0A2V5KLX6-F1
#
_cell.length_a   1.000
_cell.length_b   1.000
_cell.length_c   1.000
_cell.angle_alpha   90.00
_cell.angle_beta   90.00
_cell.angle_gamma   90.00
#
_symmetry.space_group_name_H-M   'P 1'
#
loop_
_entity.id
_entity.type
_entity.pdbx_description
1 polymer ?
#
loop_
_entity_poly.entity_id
_entity_poly.type
_entity_poly.pdbx_seq_one_letter_code
_entity_poly.pdbx_strand_id
1 'polypeptide(L)'
;MTPGDLAPMLRERLDRPLFIIDIAVPRDVDPGVNEMEGVYLYDIDSIRSVAEQSLALRRQQVAVAETIIAEHVADFVDSISRGLTRPSQTAEHPPLGENPLRASEL
;
A
#
# COMPACT_ATOMS: atom_id res chain seq x y z
N MET A 1 20.42 7.96 13.40
CA MET A 1 21.56 8.78 12.93
C MET A 1 21.86 9.86 13.95
N THR A 2 23.09 9.93 14.43
CA THR A 2 23.54 10.76 15.56
C THR A 2 24.59 11.79 15.10
N PRO A 3 24.95 12.78 15.95
CA PRO A 3 26.02 13.73 15.62
C PRO A 3 27.36 13.05 15.31
N GLY A 4 27.68 11.93 15.97
CA GLY A 4 28.90 11.15 15.73
C GLY A 4 28.96 10.55 14.33
N ASP A 5 27.81 10.14 13.80
CA ASP A 5 27.68 9.59 12.43
C ASP A 5 27.89 10.67 11.37
N LEU A 6 27.48 11.92 11.65
CA LEU A 6 27.52 13.03 10.70
C LEU A 6 28.84 13.81 10.70
N ALA A 7 29.56 13.84 11.81
CA ALA A 7 30.79 14.62 11.94
C ALA A 7 31.84 14.35 10.85
N PRO A 8 32.11 13.09 10.42
CA PRO A 8 33.02 12.83 9.32
C PRO A 8 32.53 13.42 7.99
N MET A 9 31.23 13.33 7.72
CA MET A 9 30.62 13.80 6.46
C MET A 9 30.66 15.32 6.34
N LEU A 10 30.54 16.07 7.44
CA LEU A 10 30.60 17.53 7.41
C LEU A 10 32.00 18.06 7.12
N ARG A 11 33.06 17.35 7.53
CA ARG A 11 34.46 17.75 7.25
C ARG A 11 34.77 17.78 5.75
N GLU A 12 34.12 16.93 4.97
CA GLU A 12 34.30 16.86 3.51
C GLU A 12 33.43 17.89 2.77
N ARG A 13 32.50 18.54 3.48
CA ARG A 13 31.51 19.48 2.93
C ARG A 13 31.89 20.92 3.27
N LEU A 14 33.00 21.40 2.72
CA LEU A 14 33.43 22.81 2.76
C LEU A 14 32.26 23.76 2.44
N ASP A 15 31.64 24.34 3.47
CA ASP A 15 30.49 25.26 3.45
C ASP A 15 29.24 24.80 2.68
N ARG A 16 29.06 23.48 2.51
CA ARG A 16 27.87 22.94 1.83
C ARG A 16 26.85 22.45 2.86
N PRO A 17 25.75 23.19 3.09
CA PRO A 17 24.76 22.81 4.10
C PRO A 17 24.22 21.39 3.86
N LEU A 18 23.92 20.70 4.97
CA LEU A 18 23.31 19.38 4.99
C LEU A 18 21.87 19.51 5.47
N PHE A 19 20.95 19.22 4.56
CA PHE A 19 19.52 19.17 4.85
C PHE A 19 19.13 17.72 5.13
N ILE A 20 18.55 17.47 6.30
CA ILE A 20 18.03 16.18 6.71
C ILE A 20 16.53 16.32 6.85
N ILE A 21 15.79 15.47 6.14
CA ILE A 21 14.33 15.41 6.21
C ILE A 21 13.97 14.09 6.89
N ASP A 22 13.52 14.18 8.15
CA ASP A 22 13.13 13.03 8.95
C ASP A 22 11.61 12.90 9.03
N ILE A 23 11.08 11.92 8.29
CA ILE A 23 9.64 11.64 8.17
C ILE A 23 9.23 10.35 8.91
N ALA A 24 10.13 9.73 9.68
CA ALA A 24 9.87 8.45 10.33
C ALA A 24 9.07 8.59 11.64
N VAL A 25 8.27 7.56 11.95
CA VAL A 25 7.54 7.42 13.22
C VAL A 25 7.72 5.98 13.74
N PRO A 26 8.53 5.74 14.79
CA PRO A 26 9.33 6.73 15.55
C PRO A 26 10.48 7.34 14.74
N ARG A 27 11.06 8.45 15.25
CA ARG A 27 12.12 9.23 14.61
C ARG A 27 13.41 8.42 14.43
N ASP A 28 14.06 8.54 13.26
CA ASP A 28 15.33 7.85 12.95
C ASP A 28 16.57 8.71 13.23
N VAL A 29 16.42 10.03 13.32
CA VAL A 29 17.52 10.99 13.50
C VAL A 29 17.46 11.62 14.90
N ASP A 30 18.61 11.67 15.56
CA ASP A 30 18.76 12.36 16.84
C ASP A 30 18.53 13.87 16.65
N PRO A 31 17.63 14.52 17.40
CA PRO A 31 17.41 15.97 17.33
C PRO A 31 18.70 16.81 17.53
N GLY A 32 19.67 16.30 18.29
CA GLY A 32 20.94 16.98 18.57
C GLY A 32 21.81 17.23 17.33
N VAL A 33 21.52 16.59 16.20
CA VAL A 33 22.22 16.90 14.94
C VAL A 33 21.96 18.33 14.46
N ASN A 34 20.84 18.94 14.87
CA ASN A 34 20.48 20.30 14.47
C ASN A 34 21.32 21.38 15.18
N GLU A 35 22.12 20.99 16.18
CA GLU A 35 23.08 21.86 16.86
C GLU A 35 24.43 21.95 16.12
N MET A 36 24.65 21.07 15.13
CA MET A 36 25.87 21.05 14.33
C MET A 36 25.85 22.17 13.29
N GLU A 37 26.95 22.90 13.15
CA GLU A 37 27.07 23.96 12.17
C GLU A 37 26.88 23.44 10.73
N GLY A 38 26.03 24.12 9.97
CA GLY A 38 25.70 23.74 8.60
C GLY A 38 24.72 22.56 8.46
N VAL A 39 24.12 22.06 9.55
CA VAL A 39 23.08 21.02 9.52
C VAL A 39 21.71 21.62 9.78
N TYR A 40 20.73 21.21 8.98
CA TYR A 40 19.34 21.60 9.13
C TYR A 40 18.47 20.35 9.15
N LEU A 41 17.87 20.04 10.29
CA LEU A 41 16.93 18.94 10.46
C LEU A 41 15.50 19.46 10.35
N TYR A 42 14.75 18.93 9.38
CA TYR A 42 13.32 19.15 9.22
C TYR A 42 12.57 17.86 9.53
N ASP A 43 11.58 17.95 10.41
CA ASP A 43 10.70 16.83 10.72
C ASP A 43 9.33 16.95 10.03
N ILE A 44 8.51 15.90 10.15
CA ILE A 44 7.14 15.85 9.62
C ILE A 44 6.26 17.03 10.11
N ASP A 45 6.52 17.54 11.31
CA ASP A 45 5.79 18.67 11.88
C ASP A 45 6.20 19.99 11.24
N SER A 46 7.48 20.18 10.94
CA SER A 46 8.03 21.35 10.24
C SER A 46 7.46 21.53 8.84
N ILE A 47 7.11 20.43 8.17
CA ILE A 47 6.55 20.42 6.81
C ILE A 47 5.01 20.62 6.82
N ARG A 48 4.38 20.55 8.01
CA ARG A 48 2.92 20.61 8.15
C ARG A 48 2.31 21.94 7.67
N SER A 49 3.01 23.07 7.81
CA SER A 49 2.52 24.37 7.33
C SER A 49 2.37 24.43 5.80
N VAL A 50 3.22 23.72 5.06
CA VAL A 50 3.11 23.56 3.60
C VAL A 50 1.96 22.61 3.24
N ALA A 51 1.69 21.62 4.10
CA ALA A 51 0.62 20.65 3.91
C ALA A 51 -0.80 21.25 4.10
N GLU A 52 -0.96 22.33 4.87
CA GLU A 52 -2.26 22.97 5.10
C GLU A 52 -2.89 23.51 3.81
N GLN A 53 -2.10 24.08 2.89
CA GLN A 53 -2.59 24.51 1.58
C GLN A 53 -3.01 23.32 0.70
N SER A 54 -2.37 22.16 0.87
CA SER A 54 -2.74 20.92 0.18
C SER A 54 -4.02 20.28 0.74
N LEU A 55 -4.44 20.61 1.96
CA LEU A 55 -5.58 20.00 2.63
C LEU A 55 -6.91 20.31 1.92
N ALA A 56 -7.08 21.55 1.43
CA ALA A 56 -8.29 21.95 0.71
C ALA A 56 -8.46 21.18 -0.60
N LEU A 57 -7.36 21.01 -1.36
CA LEU A 57 -7.35 20.21 -2.59
C LEU A 57 -7.61 18.72 -2.30
N ARG A 58 -7.01 18.17 -1.23
CA ARG A 58 -7.27 16.80 -0.79
C ARG A 58 -8.74 16.58 -0.42
N ARG A 59 -9.40 17.54 0.24
CA ARG A 59 -10.82 17.44 0.56
C ARG A 59 -11.71 17.32 -0.67
N GLN A 60 -11.37 18.00 -1.76
CA GLN A 60 -12.10 17.83 -3.02
C GLN A 60 -11.87 16.45 -3.65
N GLN A 61 -10.68 15.89 -3.48
CA GLN A 61 -10.34 14.54 -3.96
C GLN A 61 -11.04 13.43 -3.16
N VAL A 62 -11.41 13.68 -1.90
CA VAL A 62 -12.13 12.69 -1.06
C VAL A 62 -13.44 12.26 -1.71
N ALA A 63 -14.26 13.19 -2.17
CA ALA A 63 -15.53 12.86 -2.81
C ALA A 63 -15.35 12.02 -4.09
N VAL A 64 -14.28 12.29 -4.85
CA VAL A 64 -13.92 11.50 -6.04
C VAL A 64 -13.49 10.08 -5.62
N ALA A 65 -12.66 9.96 -4.60
CA ALA A 65 -12.22 8.67 -4.07
C ALA A 65 -13.40 7.85 -3.52
N GLU A 66 -14.34 8.47 -2.80
CA GLU A 66 -15.56 7.84 -2.29
C GLU A 66 -16.42 7.29 -3.43
N THR A 67 -16.53 8.02 -4.54
CA THR A 67 -17.26 7.57 -5.73
C THR A 67 -16.62 6.31 -6.32
N ILE A 68 -15.30 6.33 -6.52
CA ILE A 68 -14.54 5.18 -7.05
C ILE A 68 -14.69 3.96 -6.14
N ILE A 69 -14.59 4.16 -4.81
CA ILE A 69 -14.77 3.08 -3.83
C ILE A 69 -16.18 2.50 -3.93
N ALA A 70 -17.21 3.35 -4.02
CA ALA A 70 -18.60 2.89 -4.10
C ALA A 70 -18.86 2.05 -5.37
N GLU A 71 -18.33 2.48 -6.51
CA GLU A 71 -18.40 1.73 -7.77
C GLU A 71 -17.77 0.34 -7.62
N HIS A 72 -16.54 0.27 -7.11
CA HIS A 72 -15.85 -1.01 -6.92
C HIS A 72 -16.53 -1.91 -5.88
N VAL A 73 -17.12 -1.34 -4.83
CA VAL A 73 -17.89 -2.11 -3.86
C VAL A 73 -19.15 -2.70 -4.51
N ALA A 74 -19.86 -1.94 -5.34
CA ALA A 74 -21.03 -2.43 -6.06
C ALA A 74 -20.66 -3.58 -7.01
N ASP A 75 -19.61 -3.41 -7.81
CA ASP A 75 -19.08 -4.45 -8.71
C ASP A 75 -18.69 -5.72 -7.95
N PHE A 76 -18.04 -5.55 -6.80
CA PHE A 76 -17.63 -6.66 -5.95
C PHE A 76 -18.82 -7.43 -5.37
N VAL A 77 -19.84 -6.71 -4.88
CA VAL A 77 -21.08 -7.33 -4.36
C VAL A 77 -21.79 -8.12 -5.46
N ASP A 78 -21.94 -7.53 -6.64
CA ASP A 78 -22.57 -8.16 -7.81
C ASP A 78 -21.80 -9.42 -8.27
N SER A 79 -20.45 -9.35 -8.24
CA SER A 79 -19.59 -10.52 -8.48
C SER A 79 -19.82 -11.65 -7.47
N ILE A 80 -19.92 -11.34 -6.17
CA ILE A 80 -20.21 -12.33 -5.12
C ILE A 80 -21.59 -12.94 -5.35
N SER A 81 -22.61 -12.12 -5.63
CA SER A 81 -23.98 -12.59 -5.86
C SER A 81 -24.07 -13.56 -7.03
N ARG A 82 -23.36 -13.30 -8.14
CA ARG A 82 -23.23 -14.24 -9.28
C ARG A 82 -22.52 -15.54 -8.91
N GLY A 83 -21.47 -15.46 -8.10
CA GLY A 83 -20.75 -16.63 -7.61
C GLY A 83 -21.62 -17.56 -6.77
N LEU A 84 -22.55 -16.99 -5.99
CA LEU A 84 -23.49 -17.73 -5.14
C LEU A 84 -24.71 -18.30 -5.90
N THR A 85 -25.03 -17.79 -7.09
CA THR A 85 -26.16 -18.26 -7.92
C THR A 85 -25.79 -19.28 -8.99
N ARG A 86 -24.53 -19.72 -9.09
CA ARG A 86 -24.18 -20.83 -9.97
C ARG A 86 -24.90 -22.10 -9.51
N PRO A 87 -25.85 -22.68 -10.29
CA PRO A 87 -26.45 -23.94 -9.91
C PRO A 87 -25.35 -25.01 -9.90
N SER A 88 -25.35 -25.85 -8.88
CA SER A 88 -24.58 -27.08 -8.84
C SER A 88 -24.87 -27.82 -10.13
N GLN A 89 -23.90 -27.85 -11.04
CA GLN A 89 -23.92 -28.85 -12.11
C GLN A 89 -23.71 -30.19 -11.39
N THR A 90 -24.82 -30.80 -10.95
CA THR A 90 -24.87 -32.21 -10.62
C THR A 90 -24.40 -32.92 -11.87
N ALA A 91 -23.20 -33.51 -11.80
CA ALA A 91 -22.69 -34.38 -12.82
C ALA A 91 -23.76 -35.43 -13.12
N GLU A 92 -24.40 -35.33 -14.29
CA GLU A 92 -25.11 -36.45 -14.87
C GLU A 92 -24.08 -37.54 -15.09
N HIS A 93 -24.04 -38.49 -14.16
CA HIS A 93 -23.35 -39.75 -14.37
C HIS A 93 -24.06 -40.43 -15.55
N PRO A 94 -23.37 -40.74 -16.66
CA PRO A 94 -24.01 -41.48 -17.73
C PRO A 94 -24.45 -42.85 -17.18
N PRO A 95 -25.63 -43.37 -17.56
CA PRO A 95 -26.08 -44.66 -17.09
C PRO A 95 -25.10 -45.74 -17.55
N LEU A 96 -24.76 -46.67 -16.65
CA LEU A 96 -23.96 -47.85 -16.94
C LEU A 96 -24.64 -48.63 -18.08
N GLY A 97 -24.12 -48.46 -19.30
CA GLY A 97 -24.51 -49.24 -20.45
C GLY A 97 -24.17 -50.71 -20.20
N GLU A 98 -25.21 -51.54 -20.26
CA GLU A 98 -25.14 -52.98 -20.30
C GLU A 98 -24.04 -53.43 -21.27
N ASN A 99 -23.15 -54.33 -20.83
CA ASN A 99 -22.13 -54.92 -21.68
C ASN A 99 -22.65 -56.26 -22.24
N PRO A 100 -23.10 -56.34 -23.51
CA PRO A 100 -23.39 -57.61 -24.12
C PRO A 100 -22.07 -58.23 -24.60
N LEU A 101 -21.87 -59.51 -24.29
CA LEU A 101 -20.86 -60.43 -24.85
C LEU A 101 -19.54 -60.57 -24.08
N ARG A 102 -19.57 -61.44 -23.06
CA ARG A 102 -18.54 -62.48 -22.86
C ARG A 102 -19.23 -63.84 -22.66
N ALA A 103 -19.95 -64.30 -23.67
CA ALA A 103 -20.19 -65.73 -23.85
C ALA A 103 -18.96 -66.31 -24.54
N SER A 104 -18.00 -66.80 -23.75
CA SER A 104 -16.99 -67.79 -24.14
C SER A 104 -16.23 -68.22 -22.88
N GLU A 105 -16.95 -68.93 -22.01
CA GLU A 105 -16.39 -69.97 -21.18
C GLU A 105 -17.02 -71.28 -21.67
N LEU A 106 -16.26 -71.99 -22.49
CA LEU A 106 -16.20 -73.45 -22.57
C LEU A 106 -14.75 -73.82 -22.27
#